data_AF-A0A972VAQ6-F1
#
_entry.id   AF-A0A972VAQ6-F1
#
_cell.length_a   1.000
_cell.length_b   1.000
_cell.length_c   1.000
_cell.angle_alpha   90.00
_cell.angle_beta   90.00
_cell.angle_gamma   90.00
#
_symmetry.space_group_name_H-M   'P 1'
#
loop_
_entity.id
_entity.type
_entity.pdbx_description
1 polymer ?
#
loop_
_entity_poly.entity_id
_entity_poly.type
_entity_poly.pdbx_seq_one_letter_code
_entity_poly.pdbx_strand_id
1 'polypeptide(L)'
;TLLPVHIQGDPVQYQINRTQTSWVIEIVNNEGIIKTPTEPMKKDATKIAQVTLTPHTPVTRVTVWGTKNSLPATSPIHLAIPPGETRFVELERFSKERNN
;
A
#
# COMPACT_ATOMS: atom_id res chain seq x y z
N THR A 1 -4.07 -20.07 -6.11
CA THR A 1 -4.60 -18.77 -6.57
C THR A 1 -3.49 -17.75 -6.45
N LEU A 2 -3.14 -17.04 -7.51
CA LEU A 2 -2.15 -15.96 -7.45
C LEU A 2 -2.80 -14.70 -6.84
N LEU A 3 -2.08 -13.96 -6.02
CA LEU A 3 -2.54 -12.67 -5.47
C LEU A 3 -2.89 -11.70 -6.62
N PRO A 4 -3.83 -10.75 -6.43
CA PRO A 4 -4.23 -9.79 -7.47
C PRO A 4 -3.15 -8.74 -7.78
N VAL A 5 -2.17 -8.62 -6.89
CA VAL A 5 -1.07 -7.66 -6.94
C VAL A 5 0.18 -8.39 -6.47
N HIS A 6 1.27 -8.24 -7.22
CA HIS A 6 2.60 -8.62 -6.75
C HIS A 6 3.21 -7.48 -5.94
N ILE A 7 3.76 -7.80 -4.77
CA ILE A 7 4.39 -6.84 -3.85
C ILE A 7 5.87 -7.21 -3.73
N GLN A 8 6.74 -6.24 -3.99
CA GLN A 8 8.19 -6.39 -3.94
C GLN A 8 8.84 -5.19 -3.26
N GLY A 9 10.11 -5.35 -2.85
CA GLY A 9 10.91 -4.29 -2.24
C GLY A 9 11.33 -4.68 -0.83
N ASP A 10 11.42 -3.68 0.04
CA ASP A 10 11.82 -3.86 1.43
C ASP A 10 10.81 -4.72 2.22
N PRO A 11 11.25 -5.43 3.27
CA PRO A 11 10.37 -6.24 4.10
C PRO A 11 9.27 -5.39 4.75
N VAL A 12 8.02 -5.75 4.50
CA VAL A 12 6.83 -5.12 5.09
C VAL A 12 5.79 -6.18 5.43
N GLN A 13 4.95 -5.88 6.41
CA GLN A 13 3.70 -6.63 6.59
C GLN A 13 2.66 -6.03 5.65
N TYR A 14 1.82 -6.88 5.05
CA TYR A 14 0.72 -6.41 4.22
C TYR A 14 -0.52 -7.30 4.30
N GLN A 15 -1.65 -6.71 3.95
CA GLN A 15 -2.92 -7.41 3.75
C GLN A 15 -3.60 -6.89 2.49
N ILE A 16 -4.36 -7.76 1.82
CA ILE A 16 -5.07 -7.42 0.58
C ILE A 16 -6.54 -7.78 0.76
N ASN A 17 -7.41 -6.78 0.63
CA ASN A 17 -8.85 -6.90 0.77
C ASN A 17 -9.54 -6.62 -0.57
N ARG A 18 -10.54 -7.43 -0.92
CA ARG A 18 -11.37 -7.20 -2.11
C ARG A 18 -12.61 -6.41 -1.76
N THR A 19 -12.94 -5.40 -2.56
CA THR A 19 -14.25 -4.75 -2.53
C THR A 19 -15.02 -5.10 -3.81
N GLN A 20 -16.25 -4.60 -3.94
CA GLN A 20 -17.06 -4.79 -5.14
C GLN A 20 -16.31 -4.31 -6.41
N THR A 21 -15.67 -3.14 -6.34
CA THR A 21 -15.08 -2.46 -7.50
C THR A 21 -13.56 -2.34 -7.45
N SER A 22 -12.93 -2.54 -6.30
CA SER A 22 -11.50 -2.29 -6.08
C SER A 22 -10.79 -3.45 -5.36
N TRP A 23 -9.47 -3.28 -5.20
CA TRP A 23 -8.65 -3.98 -4.22
C TRP A 23 -8.02 -2.94 -3.30
N VAL A 24 -8.03 -3.17 -2.00
CA VAL A 24 -7.38 -2.32 -1.01
C VAL A 24 -6.20 -3.08 -0.41
N ILE A 25 -5.02 -2.49 -0.48
CA ILE A 25 -3.78 -3.04 0.04
C ILE A 25 -3.37 -2.22 1.24
N GLU A 26 -3.34 -2.85 2.42
CA GLU A 26 -2.70 -2.28 3.61
C GLU A 26 -1.23 -2.69 3.63
N ILE A 27 -0.35 -1.73 3.84
CA ILE A 27 1.11 -1.93 3.90
C ILE A 27 1.62 -1.27 5.18
N VAL A 28 2.29 -2.04 6.03
CA VAL A 28 2.79 -1.60 7.33
C VAL A 28 4.30 -1.75 7.37
N ASN A 29 4.99 -0.64 7.65
CA ASN A 29 6.41 -0.66 7.97
C ASN A 29 6.59 -0.74 9.50
N ASN A 30 6.92 -1.94 9.98
CA ASN A 30 7.15 -2.19 11.40
C ASN A 30 8.56 -1.76 11.87
N GLU A 31 9.42 -1.26 10.99
CA GLU A 31 10.77 -0.81 11.36
C GLU A 31 10.83 0.64 11.85
N GLY A 32 11.95 0.98 12.49
CA GLY A 32 12.34 2.33 12.89
C GLY A 32 11.52 2.95 14.01
N ILE A 33 10.72 2.17 14.72
CA ILE A 33 10.12 2.56 15.99
C ILE A 33 10.85 1.87 17.13
N ILE A 34 11.56 2.66 17.93
CA ILE A 34 12.30 2.18 19.10
C ILE A 34 11.49 2.56 20.34
N LYS A 35 11.05 1.55 21.08
CA LYS A 35 10.30 1.70 22.34
C LYS A 35 11.14 1.16 23.49
N THR A 36 11.49 2.04 24.41
CA THR A 36 12.18 1.71 25.68
C THR A 36 11.19 1.95 26.82
N PRO A 37 11.15 1.12 27.89
CA PRO A 37 10.09 1.20 28.91
C PRO A 37 9.89 2.57 29.57
N THR A 38 10.97 3.33 29.75
CA THR A 38 10.99 4.59 30.51
C THR A 38 11.27 5.82 29.65
N GLU A 39 11.54 5.65 28.35
CA GLU A 39 11.87 6.75 27.46
C GLU A 39 10.74 6.98 26.45
N PRO A 40 10.54 8.22 25.99
CA PRO A 40 9.66 8.49 24.87
C PRO A 40 10.07 7.66 23.64
N MET A 41 9.07 7.23 22.88
CA MET A 41 9.27 6.52 21.62
C MET A 41 10.19 7.34 20.69
N LYS A 42 11.24 6.71 20.16
CA LYS A 42 12.14 7.31 19.18
C LYS A 42 11.85 6.75 17.80
N LYS A 43 11.83 7.63 16.80
CA LYS A 43 11.68 7.25 15.39
C LYS A 43 13.02 7.37 14.69
N ASP A 44 13.51 6.28 14.12
CA ASP A 44 14.63 6.29 13.20
C ASP A 44 14.13 6.66 11.81
N ALA A 45 14.29 7.93 11.43
CA ALA A 45 13.81 8.47 10.16
C ALA A 45 14.44 7.83 8.92
N THR A 46 15.54 7.08 9.06
CA THR A 46 16.21 6.41 7.94
C THR A 46 15.51 5.11 7.51
N LYS A 47 14.63 4.56 8.35
CA LYS A 47 13.92 3.30 8.13
C LYS A 47 12.66 3.46 7.28
N ILE A 48 12.81 4.03 6.09
CA ILE A 48 11.72 4.16 5.12
C ILE A 48 11.72 2.92 4.22
N ALA A 49 10.65 2.13 4.26
CA ALA A 49 10.49 0.98 3.37
C ALA A 49 10.06 1.41 1.96
N GLN A 50 10.78 0.96 0.94
CA GLN A 50 10.46 1.13 -0.47
C GLN A 50 9.72 -0.09 -0.99
N VAL A 51 8.46 0.10 -1.38
CA VAL A 51 7.59 -0.99 -1.84
C VAL A 51 7.10 -0.69 -3.26
N THR A 52 7.11 -1.73 -4.08
CA THR A 52 6.60 -1.69 -5.44
C THR A 52 5.39 -2.62 -5.56
N LEU A 53 4.25 -2.07 -6.00
CA LEU A 53 3.04 -2.82 -6.30
C LEU A 53 2.91 -2.99 -7.82
N THR A 54 2.74 -4.23 -8.27
CA THR A 54 2.46 -4.55 -9.68
C THR A 54 1.10 -5.23 -9.77
N PRO A 55 0.03 -4.50 -10.10
CA PRO A 55 -1.30 -5.09 -10.30
C PRO A 55 -1.28 -6.06 -11.49
N HIS A 56 -1.95 -7.21 -11.35
CA HIS A 56 -2.08 -8.19 -12.45
C HIS A 56 -3.22 -7.87 -13.42
N THR A 57 -4.02 -6.85 -13.14
CA THR A 57 -5.12 -6.38 -13.99
C THR A 57 -5.03 -4.88 -14.20
N PRO A 58 -5.54 -4.35 -15.33
CA PRO A 58 -5.63 -2.90 -15.53
C PRO A 58 -6.35 -2.21 -14.37
N VAL A 59 -5.73 -1.13 -13.89
CA VAL A 59 -6.25 -0.24 -12.84
C VAL A 59 -6.61 1.09 -13.47
N THR A 60 -7.77 1.62 -13.12
CA THR A 60 -8.26 2.92 -13.63
C THR A 60 -7.92 4.07 -12.72
N ARG A 61 -7.76 3.78 -11.42
CA ARG A 61 -7.40 4.76 -10.39
C ARG A 61 -6.58 4.11 -9.31
N VAL A 62 -5.61 4.87 -8.81
CA VAL A 62 -4.80 4.52 -7.64
C VAL A 62 -4.96 5.64 -6.62
N THR A 63 -5.53 5.30 -5.46
CA THR A 63 -5.78 6.26 -4.38
C THR A 63 -5.02 5.83 -3.14
N VAL A 64 -4.27 6.75 -2.52
CA VAL A 64 -3.66 6.51 -1.21
C VAL A 64 -4.53 7.16 -0.15
N TRP A 65 -5.19 6.35 0.67
CA TRP A 65 -6.09 6.88 1.70
C TRP A 65 -5.33 7.70 2.74
N GLY A 66 -6.03 8.64 3.36
CA GLY A 66 -5.45 9.58 4.33
C GLY A 66 -4.61 10.69 3.68
N THR A 67 -4.41 10.64 2.37
CA THR A 67 -3.79 11.73 1.60
C THR A 67 -4.80 12.34 0.64
N LYS A 68 -4.63 13.61 0.27
CA LYS A 68 -5.39 14.22 -0.84
C LYS A 68 -4.85 13.81 -2.22
N ASN A 69 -3.90 12.87 -2.27
CA ASN A 69 -3.15 12.55 -3.47
C ASN A 69 -3.63 11.23 -4.08
N SER A 70 -4.10 11.28 -5.32
CA SER A 70 -4.15 10.10 -6.18
C SER A 70 -2.80 9.91 -6.87
N LEU A 71 -2.35 8.68 -7.00
CA LEU A 71 -1.17 8.37 -7.79
C LEU A 71 -1.59 8.17 -9.26
N PRO A 72 -0.66 8.36 -10.22
CA PRO A 72 -0.89 7.93 -11.59
C PRO A 72 -1.31 6.46 -11.61
N ALA A 73 -2.29 6.12 -12.46
CA ALA A 73 -2.71 4.74 -12.69
C ALA A 73 -1.70 3.99 -13.58
N THR A 74 -0.43 4.01 -13.17
CA THR A 74 0.67 3.31 -13.83
C THR A 74 0.92 1.97 -13.16
N SER A 75 1.54 1.06 -13.90
CA SER A 75 2.10 -0.17 -13.35
C SER A 75 3.57 -0.23 -13.79
N PRO A 76 4.53 -0.34 -12.85
CA PRO A 76 4.35 -0.50 -11.40
C PRO A 76 3.98 0.80 -10.66
N ILE A 77 3.56 0.65 -9.40
CA ILE A 77 3.27 1.73 -8.45
C ILE A 77 4.35 1.69 -7.36
N HIS A 78 5.05 2.80 -7.14
CA HIS A 78 6.10 2.91 -6.13
C HIS A 78 5.60 3.66 -4.89
N LEU A 79 5.92 3.13 -3.71
CA LEU A 79 5.48 3.65 -2.43
C LEU A 79 6.64 3.72 -1.44
N ALA A 80 6.73 4.84 -0.73
CA ALA A 80 7.56 4.98 0.44
C ALA A 80 6.68 4.89 1.69
N ILE A 81 7.00 3.96 2.59
CA ILE A 81 6.29 3.75 3.84
C ILE A 81 7.21 4.20 4.99
N PRO A 82 6.94 5.36 5.62
CA PRO A 82 7.81 5.85 6.68
C PRO A 82 7.84 4.91 7.89
N PRO A 83 8.82 5.08 8.79
CA PRO A 83 8.98 4.19 9.93
C PRO A 83 7.75 4.18 10.85
N GLY A 84 7.28 2.99 11.20
CA GLY A 84 6.11 2.76 12.04
C GLY A 84 4.77 3.15 11.43
N GLU A 85 4.74 3.49 10.14
CA GLU A 85 3.53 3.96 9.47
C GLU A 85 2.87 2.89 8.61
N THR A 86 1.58 3.09 8.41
CA THR A 86 0.75 2.32 7.49
C THR A 86 0.36 3.18 6.29
N ARG A 87 0.27 2.55 5.12
CA ARG A 87 -0.40 3.11 3.94
C ARG A 87 -1.49 2.16 3.46
N PHE A 88 -2.61 2.74 3.05
CA PHE A 88 -3.68 2.02 2.38
C PHE A 88 -3.73 2.50 0.94
N VAL A 89 -3.59 1.56 0.00
CA VAL A 89 -3.66 1.85 -1.43
C VAL A 89 -4.84 1.13 -2.03
N GLU A 90 -5.76 1.92 -2.58
CA GLU A 90 -6.91 1.43 -3.30
C GLU A 90 -6.65 1.43 -4.80
N LEU A 91 -6.89 0.28 -5.40
CA LEU A 91 -6.77 -0.01 -6.82
C LEU A 91 -8.15 -0.22 -7.42
N GLU A 92 -8.73 0.82 -8.00
CA GLU A 92 -10.00 0.70 -8.72
C GLU A 92 -9.78 -0.08 -10.02
N ARG A 93 -10.64 -1.05 -10.27
CA ARG A 93 -10.62 -1.86 -11.48
C ARG A 93 -11.64 -1.34 -12.47
N PHE A 94 -11.36 -1.54 -13.75
CA PHE A 94 -12.40 -1.40 -14.77
C PHE A 94 -13.49 -2.45 -14.49
N SER A 95 -14.71 -1.98 -14.17
CA SER A 95 -15.90 -2.82 -14.11
C SER A 95 -16.62 -2.66 -15.43
N LYS A 96 -16.71 -3.71 -16.25
CA LYS A 96 -17.76 -3.76 -17.27
C LYS A 96 -19.09 -3.74 -16.50
N GLU A 97 -19.86 -2.67 -16.61
CA GLU A 97 -21.21 -2.63 -16.06
C GLU A 97 -21.95 -3.89 -16.49
N ARG A 98 -22.51 -4.62 -15.51
CA ARG A 98 -23.51 -5.65 -15.79
C ARG A 98 -24.76 -4.89 -16.19
N ASN A 99 -24.93 -4.64 -17.49
CA ASN A 99 -26.20 -4.24 -18.05
C ASN A 99 -27.22 -5.32 -17.64
N ASN A 100 -28.20 -4.91 -16.84
CA ASN A 100 -29.33 -5.71 -16.45
C ASN A 100 -30.58 -5.05 -17.01
#